data_AF-A0A850R257-F1
#
_entry.id   AF-A0A850R257-F1
#
_cell.length_a   1.000
_cell.length_b   1.000
_cell.length_c   1.000
_cell.angle_alpha   90.00
_cell.angle_beta   90.00
_cell.angle_gamma   90.00
#
_symmetry.space_group_name_H-M   'P 1'
#
loop_
_entity.id
_entity.type
_entity.pdbx_description
1 polymer ?
#
loop_
_entity_poly.entity_id
_entity_poly.type
_entity_poly.pdbx_seq_one_letter_code
_entity_poly.pdbx_strand_id
1 'polypeptide(L)'
;MGYLLSEVEVDPQDPAFQHPSKPIEVFYDQTEAQNLEEERVWQMVEDAGRGYRRVEFTKSGGRLAIICALDEADLAIQGQAGTWISDN
;
A
#
# COMPACT_ATOMS: atom_id res chain seq x y z
N MET A 1 26.04 1.70 1.23
CA MET A 1 24.73 2.16 1.73
C MET A 1 23.91 0.91 2.00
N GLY A 2 23.42 0.69 3.20
CA GLY A 2 22.62 -0.49 3.54
C GLY A 2 21.15 -0.11 3.73
N TYR A 3 20.24 -1.03 3.42
CA TYR A 3 18.81 -0.89 3.65
C TYR A 3 18.38 -1.86 4.75
N LEU A 4 17.37 -1.46 5.53
CA LEU A 4 16.73 -2.30 6.53
C LEU A 4 15.26 -2.47 6.12
N LEU A 5 14.88 -3.70 5.77
CA LEU A 5 13.49 -4.07 5.62
C LEU A 5 12.92 -4.37 7.01
N SER A 6 11.73 -3.86 7.30
CA SER A 6 11.00 -4.16 8.53
C SER A 6 9.60 -4.63 8.19
N GLU A 7 9.24 -5.81 8.68
CA GLU A 7 7.88 -6.34 8.64
C GLU A 7 7.18 -6.09 9.98
N VAL A 8 5.87 -5.87 9.92
CA VAL A 8 5.01 -5.66 11.09
C VAL A 8 3.82 -6.59 10.96
N GLU A 9 3.66 -7.50 11.91
CA GLU A 9 2.48 -8.35 12.01
C GLU A 9 1.25 -7.50 12.36
N VAL A 10 0.13 -7.75 11.69
CA VAL A 10 -1.15 -7.06 11.90
C VAL A 10 -2.26 -8.07 12.12
N ASP A 11 -3.27 -7.71 12.90
CA ASP A 11 -4.42 -8.58 13.15
C ASP A 11 -5.20 -8.80 11.85
N PRO A 12 -5.36 -10.04 11.34
CA PRO A 12 -6.10 -10.30 10.11
C PRO A 12 -7.60 -9.92 10.19
N GLN A 13 -8.14 -9.69 11.39
CA GLN A 13 -9.52 -9.26 11.61
C GLN A 13 -9.66 -7.76 11.88
N ASP A 14 -8.60 -6.96 11.68
CA ASP A 14 -8.63 -5.53 11.96
C ASP A 14 -9.77 -4.82 11.17
N PRO A 15 -10.69 -4.09 11.84
CA PRO A 15 -11.75 -3.33 11.18
C PRO A 15 -11.26 -2.29 10.17
N ALA A 16 -10.02 -1.82 10.28
CA ALA A 16 -9.39 -0.90 9.33
C ALA A 16 -9.31 -1.48 7.91
N PHE A 17 -9.34 -2.81 7.74
CA PHE A 17 -9.45 -3.45 6.42
C PHE A 17 -10.82 -3.26 5.74
N GLN A 18 -11.85 -2.94 6.52
CA GLN A 18 -13.20 -2.65 6.01
C GLN A 18 -13.42 -1.15 5.83
N HIS A 19 -12.86 -0.36 6.74
CA HIS A 19 -12.97 1.10 6.74
C HIS A 19 -11.59 1.73 6.81
N PRO A 20 -10.84 1.71 5.69
CA PRO A 20 -9.53 2.32 5.67
C PRO A 20 -9.68 3.82 5.91
N SER A 21 -8.81 4.38 6.76
CA SER A 21 -8.86 5.80 7.15
C SER A 21 -7.54 6.54 6.96
N LYS A 22 -6.45 5.81 6.67
CA LYS A 22 -5.13 6.39 6.48
C LYS A 22 -4.98 6.90 5.04
N PRO A 23 -4.81 8.21 4.84
CA PRO A 23 -4.64 8.75 3.50
C PRO A 23 -3.25 8.49 2.92
N ILE A 24 -3.24 8.11 1.64
CA ILE A 24 -2.08 7.78 0.81
C ILE A 24 -2.08 8.76 -0.39
N GLU A 25 -0.94 8.92 -1.05
CA GLU A 25 -0.76 9.78 -2.23
C GLU A 25 -0.85 11.30 -1.98
N VAL A 26 -0.76 12.05 -3.08
CA VAL A 26 -0.92 13.51 -3.19
C VAL A 26 -2.37 13.95 -2.92
N PHE A 27 -2.58 15.26 -2.83
CA PHE A 27 -3.90 15.87 -2.71
C PHE A 27 -4.54 16.05 -4.09
N TYR A 28 -5.84 15.74 -4.18
CA TYR A 28 -6.72 15.99 -5.31
C TYR A 28 -7.73 17.08 -4.96
N ASP A 29 -8.24 17.79 -5.96
CA ASP A 29 -9.42 18.62 -5.74
C ASP A 29 -10.71 17.77 -5.72
N GLN A 30 -11.84 18.41 -5.39
CA GLN A 30 -13.12 17.71 -5.25
C GLN A 30 -13.60 17.07 -6.56
N THR A 31 -13.38 17.74 -7.69
CA THR A 31 -13.85 17.27 -8.99
C THR A 31 -13.01 16.10 -9.48
N GLU A 32 -11.69 16.19 -9.34
CA GLU A 32 -10.79 15.07 -9.63
C GLU A 32 -11.10 13.87 -8.74
N ALA A 33 -11.33 14.08 -7.44
CA ALA A 33 -11.65 13.00 -6.52
C ALA A 33 -12.94 12.28 -6.95
N GLN A 34 -14.01 13.01 -7.25
CA GLN A 34 -15.28 12.43 -7.73
C GLN A 34 -15.10 11.61 -9.01
N ASN A 35 -14.36 12.14 -9.99
CA ASN A 35 -14.07 11.41 -11.22
C ASN A 35 -13.29 10.12 -10.94
N LEU A 36 -12.32 10.15 -10.01
CA LEU A 36 -11.52 8.98 -9.65
C LEU A 36 -12.32 7.93 -8.85
N GLU A 37 -13.28 8.36 -8.02
CA GLU A 37 -14.22 7.46 -7.35
C GLU A 37 -15.09 6.71 -8.38
N GLU A 38 -15.51 7.38 -9.45
CA GLU A 38 -16.32 6.77 -10.51
C GLU A 38 -15.50 5.89 -11.46
N GLU A 39 -14.38 6.40 -11.97
CA GLU A 39 -13.58 5.74 -13.00
C GLU A 39 -12.76 4.56 -12.46
N ARG A 40 -12.21 4.71 -11.25
CA ARG A 40 -11.25 3.76 -10.68
C ARG A 40 -11.77 3.04 -9.44
N VAL A 41 -12.97 3.37 -8.99
CA VAL A 41 -13.58 2.81 -7.77
C VAL A 41 -12.65 3.01 -6.57
N TRP A 42 -11.94 4.15 -6.55
CA TRP A 42 -11.09 4.53 -5.43
C TRP A 42 -11.94 5.05 -4.28
N GLN A 43 -11.49 4.83 -3.05
CA GLN A 43 -12.06 5.50 -1.88
C GLN A 43 -11.26 6.76 -1.61
N MET A 44 -11.93 7.91 -1.57
CA MET A 44 -11.30 9.21 -1.32
C MET A 44 -11.80 9.77 0.01
N VAL A 45 -10.94 10.48 0.74
CA VAL A 45 -11.30 11.18 1.98
C VAL A 45 -10.87 12.63 1.91
N GLU A 46 -11.70 13.53 2.44
CA GLU A 46 -11.34 14.93 2.65
C GLU A 46 -10.30 15.03 3.77
N ASP A 47 -9.24 15.80 3.55
CA ASP A 47 -8.13 15.95 4.48
C ASP A 47 -7.96 17.41 4.94
N ALA A 48 -8.86 17.83 5.83
CA ALA A 48 -8.76 19.04 6.66
C ALA A 48 -8.57 20.34 5.84
N GLY A 49 -9.33 20.48 4.77
CA GLY A 49 -9.36 21.63 3.87
C GLY A 49 -8.21 21.68 2.87
N ARG A 50 -7.34 20.66 2.84
CA ARG A 50 -6.16 20.62 1.95
C ARG A 50 -6.43 19.93 0.63
N GLY A 51 -7.60 19.30 0.49
CA GLY A 51 -8.01 18.51 -0.66
C GLY A 51 -8.42 17.10 -0.25
N TYR A 52 -8.53 16.23 -1.24
CA TYR A 52 -8.95 14.85 -1.09
C TYR A 52 -7.75 13.92 -1.27
N ARG A 53 -7.72 12.81 -0.54
CA ARG A 53 -6.64 11.83 -0.63
C ARG A 53 -7.21 10.43 -0.79
N ARG A 54 -6.49 9.61 -1.54
CA ARG A 54 -6.85 8.21 -1.72
C ARG A 54 -6.62 7.47 -0.41
N VAL A 55 -7.60 6.68 -0.02
CA VAL A 55 -7.50 5.82 1.15
C VAL A 55 -7.65 4.39 0.67
N GLU A 56 -6.65 3.57 0.97
CA GLU A 56 -6.65 2.17 0.58
C GLU A 56 -5.97 1.37 1.69
N PHE A 57 -6.59 0.26 2.09
CA PHE A 57 -5.88 -0.82 2.77
C PHE A 57 -5.90 -2.03 1.85
N THR A 58 -4.72 -2.48 1.45
CA THR A 58 -4.60 -3.72 0.71
C THR A 58 -4.92 -4.89 1.65
N LYS A 59 -6.04 -5.60 1.39
CA LYS A 59 -6.46 -6.80 2.14
C LYS A 59 -5.50 -7.99 1.99
N SER A 60 -4.54 -7.91 1.07
CA SER A 60 -3.44 -8.88 1.03
C SER A 60 -2.48 -8.54 2.17
N GLY A 61 -2.85 -8.91 3.40
CA GLY A 61 -1.87 -9.14 4.45
C GLY A 61 -0.76 -10.01 3.86
N GLY A 62 0.47 -9.50 3.90
CA GLY A 62 1.61 -10.08 3.22
C GLY A 62 1.85 -11.52 3.68
N ARG A 63 2.04 -12.44 2.72
CA ARG A 63 2.53 -13.80 2.98
C ARG A 63 3.95 -14.01 2.49
N LEU A 64 4.54 -12.98 1.89
CA LEU A 64 5.84 -13.04 1.29
C LEU A 64 6.51 -11.67 1.39
N ALA A 65 7.66 -11.65 2.04
CA ALA A 65 8.60 -10.56 1.99
C ALA A 65 9.85 -10.97 1.22
N ILE A 66 10.42 -10.03 0.48
CA ILE A 66 11.63 -10.23 -0.32
C ILE A 66 12.63 -9.17 0.07
N ILE A 67 13.75 -9.59 0.66
CA ILE A 67 14.88 -8.70 0.95
C ILE A 67 15.85 -8.77 -0.23
N CYS A 68 16.04 -7.66 -0.94
CA CYS A 68 16.99 -7.55 -2.06
C CYS A 68 17.63 -6.17 -2.12
N ALA A 69 18.71 -6.04 -2.89
CA ALA A 69 19.21 -4.75 -3.31
C ALA A 69 18.26 -4.12 -4.36
N LEU A 70 18.15 -2.79 -4.38
CA LEU A 70 17.18 -2.10 -5.26
C LEU A 70 17.45 -2.35 -6.76
N ASP A 71 18.72 -2.46 -7.15
CA ASP A 71 19.15 -2.78 -8.51
C ASP A 71 18.86 -4.24 -8.91
N GLU A 72 18.57 -5.10 -7.93
CA GLU A 72 18.14 -6.48 -8.14
C GLU A 72 16.62 -6.65 -7.99
N ALA A 73 15.86 -5.57 -7.76
CA ALA A 73 14.43 -5.66 -7.48
C ALA A 73 13.65 -6.41 -8.57
N ASP A 74 13.97 -6.21 -9.84
CA ASP A 74 13.32 -6.93 -10.95
C ASP A 74 13.59 -8.43 -10.91
N LEU A 75 14.83 -8.83 -10.61
CA LEU A 75 15.21 -10.24 -10.46
C LEU A 75 14.59 -10.84 -9.19
N ALA A 76 14.53 -10.04 -8.13
CA ALA A 76 13.95 -10.40 -6.86
C ALA A 76 12.42 -10.51 -6.92
N ILE A 77 11.73 -9.80 -7.80
CA ILE A 77 10.29 -10.04 -8.05
C ILE A 77 10.09 -11.33 -8.87
N GLN A 78 11.05 -11.67 -9.74
CA GLN A 78 10.99 -12.84 -10.63
C GLN A 78 11.40 -14.17 -9.97
N GLY A 79 11.75 -14.20 -8.69
CA GLY A 79 12.22 -15.44 -8.03
C GLY A 79 13.70 -15.74 -8.23
N GLN A 80 14.47 -14.81 -8.79
CA GLN A 80 15.84 -15.03 -9.23
C GLN A 80 16.90 -14.42 -8.28
N ALA A 81 16.49 -13.50 -7.41
CA ALA A 81 17.36 -12.86 -6.42
C ALA A 81 16.61 -12.59 -5.11
N GLY A 82 17.36 -12.15 -4.10
CA GLY A 82 16.84 -11.80 -2.78
C GLY A 82 16.58 -12.99 -1.85
N THR A 83 16.29 -12.67 -0.59
CA THR A 83 15.87 -13.63 0.44
C THR A 83 14.35 -13.56 0.59
N TRP A 84 13.70 -14.69 0.39
CA TRP A 84 12.25 -14.82 0.40
C TRP A 84 11.81 -15.37 1.75
N ILE A 85 10.99 -14.61 2.45
CA ILE A 85 10.45 -14.97 3.76
C ILE A 85 8.95 -15.17 3.56
N SER A 86 8.49 -16.39 3.79
CA SER A 86 7.07 -16.73 3.71
C SER A 86 6.66 -17.56 4.92
N ASP A 87 5.42 -17.38 5.35
CA ASP A 87 4.80 -18.25 6.35
C ASP A 87 4.49 -19.62 5.69
N ASN A 88 5.11 -20.69 6.19
CA ASN A 88 4.75 -22.07 5.81
C ASN A 88 3.42 -22.49 6.45
#